data_AF-A0A9E0LHF3-F1
#
_entry.id   AF-A0A9E0LHF3-F1
#
_cell.length_a   1.000
_cell.length_b   1.000
_cell.length_c   1.000
_cell.angle_alpha   90.00
_cell.angle_beta   90.00
_cell.angle_gamma   90.00
#
_symmetry.space_group_name_H-M   'P 1'
#
loop_
_entity.id
_entity.type
_entity.pdbx_description
1 polymer ?
#
loop_
_entity_poly.entity_id
_entity_poly.type
_entity_poly.pdbx_seq_one_letter_code
_entity_poly.pdbx_strand_id
1 'polypeptide(L)'
;MTHIAWRIGVEIELLAPIGKTRLDLAEAISRQNHGTVRRYFHPQSEPSKVPGTPIFHSLTLGFEALDGQRQRIAQCVDDLTLQADLNRTAKPKPGWYRIVSDDERFLRLIEQQTDPALPLAQVMNSIAELFGTLPAAGEGGMVRVNDQSGASVAIAAPLPGERERPCELITCPIDSNHEQRLDELLTIARQLQFQAPVEGATHIHFDAKAMQSANAIANFVNLYSSYRDLLKRLIGTNPNCIRLGAWPTELLDTVNTVDFRALSWLEAQQQLKALKLTKYCDVNLINCIYSIADKNTIEVRILPVWLDTAPILAVAALFVALFELALAPGTIEFIPAQRCSVEAARAFLQILPMSQSQLSYWLNIAESAFD
;
A
#
# COMPACT_ATOMS: atom_id res chain seq x y z
N MET A 1 -1.94 -22.80 -13.76
CA MET A 1 -1.13 -21.69 -13.22
C MET A 1 -1.57 -20.41 -13.92
N THR A 2 -1.77 -19.34 -13.16
CA THR A 2 -2.16 -18.04 -13.70
C THR A 2 -0.91 -17.27 -14.09
N HIS A 3 -0.71 -17.03 -15.38
CA HIS A 3 0.42 -16.24 -15.87
C HIS A 3 0.10 -14.74 -15.84
N ILE A 4 1.00 -13.93 -15.30
CA ILE A 4 0.89 -12.47 -15.24
C ILE A 4 2.00 -11.88 -16.10
N ALA A 5 1.63 -11.33 -17.26
CA ALA A 5 2.57 -10.68 -18.19
C ALA A 5 2.84 -9.21 -17.79
N TRP A 6 3.05 -8.94 -16.50
CA TRP A 6 3.22 -7.58 -15.98
C TRP A 6 4.14 -7.57 -14.76
N ARG A 7 4.96 -6.52 -14.64
CA ARG A 7 5.78 -6.31 -13.43
C ARG A 7 4.92 -5.72 -12.32
N ILE A 8 4.81 -6.43 -11.19
CA ILE A 8 3.96 -6.01 -10.07
C ILE A 8 4.71 -5.98 -8.73
N GLY A 9 4.33 -5.06 -7.84
CA GLY A 9 4.60 -5.14 -6.40
C GLY A 9 3.32 -5.49 -5.65
N VAL A 10 3.43 -6.15 -4.50
CA VAL A 10 2.28 -6.52 -3.66
C VAL A 10 2.55 -6.06 -2.24
N GLU A 11 1.57 -5.38 -1.66
CA GLU A 11 1.53 -5.00 -0.25
C GLU A 11 0.37 -5.77 0.40
N ILE A 12 0.62 -6.51 1.48
CA ILE A 12 -0.39 -7.34 2.14
C ILE A 12 -0.45 -6.93 3.60
N GLU A 13 -1.59 -6.39 4.02
CA GLU A 13 -1.83 -6.02 5.40
C GLU A 13 -2.14 -7.28 6.24
N LEU A 14 -1.25 -7.59 7.17
CA LEU A 14 -1.30 -8.77 8.02
C LEU A 14 -1.28 -8.36 9.50
N LEU A 15 -1.74 -9.26 10.35
CA LEU A 15 -1.67 -9.12 11.80
C LEU A 15 -0.87 -10.27 12.42
N ALA A 16 0.21 -9.94 13.12
CA ALA A 16 0.95 -10.93 13.90
C ALA A 16 0.07 -11.49 15.03
N PRO A 17 0.15 -12.80 15.34
CA PRO A 17 -0.53 -13.35 16.51
C PRO A 17 0.05 -12.77 17.80
N ILE A 18 -0.71 -12.82 18.88
CA ILE A 18 -0.26 -12.34 20.20
C ILE A 18 1.08 -13.00 20.57
N GLY A 19 2.04 -12.17 21.01
CA GLY A 19 3.39 -12.59 21.37
C GLY A 19 4.42 -12.43 20.23
N LYS A 20 3.97 -12.47 18.96
CA LYS A 20 4.81 -12.16 17.78
C LYS A 20 4.63 -10.71 17.33
N THR A 21 5.47 -10.29 16.41
CA THR A 21 5.59 -8.93 15.88
C THR A 21 5.90 -8.98 14.38
N ARG A 22 5.82 -7.83 13.70
CA ARG A 22 6.29 -7.72 12.31
C ARG A 22 7.78 -8.03 12.12
N LEU A 23 8.60 -7.88 13.16
CA LEU A 23 10.02 -8.28 13.12
C LEU A 23 10.16 -9.81 12.99
N ASP A 24 9.32 -10.59 13.68
CA ASP A 24 9.37 -12.06 13.61
C ASP A 24 9.17 -12.57 12.17
N LEU A 25 8.30 -11.90 11.39
CA LEU A 25 8.10 -12.21 9.98
C LEU A 25 9.35 -11.89 9.15
N ALA A 26 9.92 -10.69 9.32
CA ALA A 26 11.13 -10.30 8.61
C ALA A 26 12.33 -11.23 8.91
N GLU A 27 12.48 -11.65 10.17
CA GLU A 27 13.51 -12.60 10.60
C GLU A 27 13.30 -13.98 10.00
N ALA A 28 12.06 -14.47 9.92
CA ALA A 28 11.78 -15.75 9.30
C ALA A 28 12.05 -15.74 7.79
N ILE A 29 11.63 -14.68 7.09
CA ILE A 29 11.90 -14.48 5.65
C ILE A 29 13.40 -14.47 5.38
N SER A 30 14.16 -13.66 6.11
CA SER A 30 15.62 -13.57 5.92
C SER A 30 16.33 -14.88 6.27
N ARG A 31 15.93 -15.56 7.35
CA ARG A 31 16.52 -16.85 7.76
C ARG A 31 16.34 -17.94 6.70
N GLN A 32 15.15 -18.04 6.09
CA GLN A 32 14.90 -19.01 5.01
C GLN A 32 15.77 -18.73 3.78
N ASN A 33 16.20 -17.50 3.59
CA ASN A 33 17.04 -17.04 2.48
C ASN A 33 18.51 -16.79 2.90
N HIS A 34 18.93 -17.39 4.02
CA HIS A 34 20.31 -17.30 4.55
C HIS A 34 20.83 -15.86 4.72
N GLY A 35 19.96 -14.91 5.00
CA GLY A 35 20.28 -13.50 5.10
C GLY A 35 20.06 -12.90 6.48
N THR A 36 19.78 -11.59 6.51
CA THR A 36 19.69 -10.78 7.74
C THR A 36 18.54 -9.78 7.67
N VAL A 37 18.14 -9.22 8.81
CA VAL A 37 17.17 -8.13 8.87
C VAL A 37 17.89 -6.80 9.07
N ARG A 38 17.54 -5.78 8.29
CA ARG A 38 17.91 -4.38 8.55
C ARG A 38 16.69 -3.63 9.10
N ARG A 39 16.84 -3.02 10.27
CA ARG A 39 15.83 -2.10 10.82
C ARG A 39 16.01 -0.72 10.19
N TYR A 40 14.90 -0.05 9.91
CA TYR A 40 14.89 1.32 9.40
C TYR A 40 13.70 2.11 9.98
N PHE A 41 13.69 3.42 9.80
CA PHE A 41 12.53 4.25 10.14
C PHE A 41 11.55 4.25 8.96
N HIS A 42 10.30 3.86 9.21
CA HIS A 42 9.24 3.91 8.23
C HIS A 42 8.36 5.15 8.45
N PRO A 43 8.33 6.10 7.49
CA PRO A 43 7.49 7.29 7.60
C PRO A 43 6.00 6.96 7.49
N GLN A 44 5.22 7.43 8.44
CA GLN A 44 3.77 7.27 8.47
C GLN A 44 3.06 8.60 8.74
N SER A 45 1.80 8.66 8.34
CA SER A 45 0.94 9.83 8.55
C SER A 45 -0.43 9.41 9.05
N GLU A 46 -0.94 10.08 10.08
CA GLU A 46 -2.30 9.89 10.60
C GLU A 46 -3.08 11.21 10.62
N PRO A 47 -4.41 11.18 10.44
CA PRO A 47 -5.23 12.36 10.66
C PRO A 47 -5.05 12.89 12.08
N SER A 48 -4.78 14.17 12.19
CA SER A 48 -4.63 14.83 13.48
C SER A 48 -5.96 15.41 13.96
N LYS A 49 -6.20 15.30 15.27
CA LYS A 49 -7.34 15.94 15.94
C LYS A 49 -7.01 17.36 16.44
N VAL A 50 -5.77 17.81 16.27
CA VAL A 50 -5.31 19.13 16.73
C VAL A 50 -5.76 20.22 15.74
N PRO A 51 -6.47 21.27 16.18
CA PRO A 51 -6.88 22.37 15.31
C PRO A 51 -5.69 22.98 14.55
N GLY A 52 -5.85 23.18 13.24
CA GLY A 52 -4.82 23.77 12.37
C GLY A 52 -3.71 22.82 11.94
N THR A 53 -3.65 21.59 12.48
CA THR A 53 -2.71 20.55 12.07
C THR A 53 -3.51 19.37 11.57
N PRO A 54 -3.74 19.21 10.26
CA PRO A 54 -4.65 18.17 9.74
C PRO A 54 -4.01 16.77 9.75
N ILE A 55 -2.68 16.68 9.77
CA ILE A 55 -1.92 15.43 9.68
C ILE A 55 -0.81 15.44 10.72
N PHE A 56 -0.65 14.33 11.44
CA PHE A 56 0.55 14.04 12.21
C PHE A 56 1.45 13.11 11.42
N HIS A 57 2.71 13.49 11.31
CA HIS A 57 3.75 12.64 10.73
C HIS A 57 4.53 11.95 11.85
N SER A 58 4.93 10.71 11.60
CA SER A 58 5.73 9.94 12.54
C SER A 58 6.67 8.99 11.82
N LEU A 59 7.73 8.58 12.51
CA LEU A 59 8.59 7.48 12.12
C LEU A 59 8.28 6.29 13.04
N THR A 60 7.90 5.16 12.44
CA THR A 60 7.77 3.88 13.15
C THR A 60 8.91 2.95 12.76
N LEU A 61 9.06 1.83 13.45
CA LEU A 61 10.08 0.83 13.09
C LEU A 61 9.58 -0.06 11.95
N GLY A 62 10.31 -0.01 10.83
CA GLY A 62 10.20 -0.94 9.70
C GLY A 62 11.39 -1.91 9.65
N PHE A 63 11.19 -3.03 8.95
CA PHE A 63 12.18 -4.10 8.85
C PHE A 63 12.32 -4.57 7.40
N GLU A 64 13.53 -4.59 6.88
CA GLU A 64 13.84 -5.19 5.58
C GLU A 64 14.41 -6.57 5.80
N ALA A 65 13.79 -7.58 5.19
CA ALA A 65 14.36 -8.91 5.09
C ALA A 65 15.31 -8.94 3.89
N LEU A 66 16.58 -9.21 4.16
CA LEU A 66 17.63 -9.34 3.16
C LEU A 66 18.03 -10.81 2.98
N ASP A 67 18.49 -11.18 1.79
CA ASP A 67 19.09 -12.49 1.50
C ASP A 67 20.58 -12.56 1.91
N GLY A 68 21.22 -13.71 1.66
CA GLY A 68 22.65 -13.91 1.92
C GLY A 68 23.59 -12.98 1.12
N GLN A 69 23.10 -12.37 0.03
CA GLN A 69 23.78 -11.39 -0.81
C GLN A 69 23.42 -9.94 -0.43
N ARG A 70 22.70 -9.75 0.68
CA ARG A 70 22.19 -8.46 1.16
C ARG A 70 21.22 -7.76 0.20
N GLN A 71 20.63 -8.49 -0.74
CA GLN A 71 19.55 -7.97 -1.57
C GLN A 71 18.24 -8.04 -0.80
N ARG A 72 17.38 -7.04 -1.01
CA ARG A 72 16.09 -6.98 -0.35
C ARG A 72 15.14 -8.02 -0.94
N ILE A 73 14.50 -8.79 -0.07
CA ILE A 73 13.47 -9.77 -0.43
C ILE A 73 12.09 -9.11 -0.25
N ALA A 74 11.84 -8.59 0.95
CA ALA A 74 10.59 -7.97 1.34
C ALA A 74 10.81 -6.93 2.47
N GLN A 75 9.80 -6.13 2.74
CA GLN A 75 9.74 -5.24 3.89
C GLN A 75 8.53 -5.60 4.75
N CYS A 76 8.68 -5.48 6.07
CA CYS A 76 7.61 -5.61 7.04
C CYS A 76 7.50 -4.29 7.79
N VAL A 77 6.45 -3.52 7.50
CA VAL A 77 6.25 -2.19 8.07
C VAL A 77 4.97 -2.11 8.91
N ASP A 78 4.85 -1.04 9.68
CA ASP A 78 3.62 -0.78 10.42
C ASP A 78 2.52 -0.28 9.48
N ASP A 79 1.26 -0.49 9.83
CA ASP A 79 0.13 0.22 9.21
C ASP A 79 -0.79 0.81 10.29
N LEU A 80 -0.85 2.14 10.34
CA LEU A 80 -1.69 2.88 11.29
C LEU A 80 -3.19 2.65 11.08
N THR A 81 -3.63 2.13 9.93
CA THR A 81 -5.05 1.88 9.68
C THR A 81 -5.59 0.69 10.46
N LEU A 82 -4.74 -0.30 10.76
CA LEU A 82 -5.13 -1.51 11.48
C LEU A 82 -5.26 -1.24 12.98
N GLN A 83 -6.49 -1.25 13.49
CA GLN A 83 -6.83 -0.86 14.86
C GLN A 83 -7.80 -1.84 15.53
N ALA A 84 -8.78 -2.37 14.78
CA ALA A 84 -9.91 -3.13 15.33
C ALA A 84 -9.48 -4.38 16.12
N ASP A 85 -8.41 -5.04 15.67
CA ASP A 85 -7.91 -6.29 16.27
C ASP A 85 -6.87 -6.08 17.38
N LEU A 86 -6.58 -4.83 17.74
CA LEU A 86 -5.52 -4.50 18.69
C LEU A 86 -6.08 -4.20 20.08
N ASN A 87 -5.42 -4.71 21.12
CA ASN A 87 -5.68 -4.27 22.48
C ASN A 87 -5.01 -2.90 22.73
N ARG A 88 -5.77 -1.83 22.54
CA ARG A 88 -5.31 -0.43 22.72
C ARG A 88 -4.79 -0.11 24.12
N THR A 89 -5.13 -0.91 25.13
CA THR A 89 -4.68 -0.73 26.53
C THR A 89 -3.41 -1.51 26.86
N ALA A 90 -2.92 -2.34 25.94
CA ALA A 90 -1.69 -3.10 26.14
C ALA A 90 -0.51 -2.15 26.37
N LYS A 91 0.34 -2.53 27.33
CA LYS A 91 1.58 -1.80 27.61
C LYS A 91 2.52 -1.88 26.41
N PRO A 92 3.36 -0.84 26.18
CA PRO A 92 4.38 -0.90 25.15
C PRO A 92 5.31 -2.11 25.30
N LYS A 93 5.64 -2.76 24.18
CA LYS A 93 6.67 -3.79 24.14
C LYS A 93 8.06 -3.15 24.18
N PRO A 94 9.00 -3.60 25.04
CA PRO A 94 10.35 -3.06 25.08
C PRO A 94 11.03 -3.08 23.72
N GLY A 95 11.75 -2.01 23.38
CA GLY A 95 12.43 -1.85 22.08
C GLY A 95 11.54 -1.34 20.95
N TRP A 96 10.22 -1.20 21.16
CA TRP A 96 9.30 -0.62 20.18
C TRP A 96 8.95 0.82 20.54
N TYR A 97 9.17 1.72 19.60
CA TYR A 97 8.92 3.14 19.76
C TYR A 97 8.54 3.79 18.42
N ARG A 98 8.05 5.02 18.51
CA ARG A 98 7.88 5.93 17.37
C ARG A 98 8.54 7.27 17.67
N ILE A 99 8.89 7.99 16.62
CA ILE A 99 9.35 9.38 16.70
C ILE A 99 8.29 10.26 16.05
N VAL A 100 7.91 11.34 16.73
CA VAL A 100 6.94 12.32 16.24
C VAL A 100 7.56 13.70 16.23
N SER A 101 7.17 14.49 15.22
CA SER A 101 7.48 15.91 15.09
C SER A 101 6.31 16.58 14.38
N ASP A 102 6.12 17.87 14.64
CA ASP A 102 5.14 18.72 13.96
C ASP A 102 5.62 19.19 12.58
N ASP A 103 6.90 18.95 12.24
CA ASP A 103 7.48 19.29 10.94
C ASP A 103 8.05 18.03 10.25
N GLU A 104 7.54 17.74 9.06
CA GLU A 104 8.00 16.61 8.25
C GLU A 104 9.50 16.73 7.88
N ARG A 105 10.01 17.96 7.74
CA ARG A 105 11.43 18.21 7.44
C ARG A 105 12.32 17.74 8.59
N PHE A 106 11.87 17.89 9.84
CA PHE A 106 12.59 17.35 10.99
C PHE A 106 12.55 15.83 11.03
N LEU A 107 11.43 15.19 10.69
CA LEU A 107 11.40 13.72 10.60
C LEU A 107 12.36 13.20 9.53
N ARG A 108 12.42 13.83 8.36
CA ARG A 108 13.39 13.47 7.31
C ARG A 108 14.83 13.68 7.77
N LEU A 109 15.11 14.74 8.53
CA LEU A 109 16.42 14.94 9.15
C LEU A 109 16.72 13.83 10.16
N ILE A 110 15.78 13.49 11.04
CA ILE A 110 15.97 12.46 12.06
C ILE A 110 16.23 11.10 11.43
N GLU A 111 15.49 10.74 10.39
CA GLU A 111 15.69 9.51 9.62
C GLU A 111 17.13 9.38 9.10
N GLN A 112 17.78 10.49 8.75
CA GLN A 112 19.15 10.53 8.22
C GLN A 112 20.23 10.58 9.30
N GLN A 113 19.91 11.08 10.49
CA GLN A 113 20.89 11.40 11.55
C GLN A 113 20.89 10.39 12.69
N THR A 114 19.92 9.48 12.72
CA THR A 114 19.72 8.55 13.82
C THR A 114 19.71 7.10 13.34
N ASP A 115 20.34 6.23 14.11
CA ASP A 115 20.28 4.78 13.89
C ASP A 115 19.03 4.17 14.55
N PRO A 116 18.09 3.60 13.78
CA PRO A 116 16.88 2.96 14.31
C PRO A 116 17.16 1.69 15.13
N ALA A 117 18.36 1.11 15.03
CA ALA A 117 18.78 0.00 15.88
C ALA A 117 18.98 0.41 17.34
N LEU A 118 19.19 1.71 17.62
CA LEU A 118 19.39 2.22 18.97
C LEU A 118 18.14 2.04 19.85
N PRO A 119 18.33 1.82 21.17
CA PRO A 119 17.23 1.83 22.11
C PRO A 119 16.64 3.24 22.26
N LEU A 120 15.36 3.31 22.64
CA LEU A 120 14.63 4.57 22.85
C LEU A 120 15.38 5.59 23.73
N ALA A 121 16.09 5.13 24.75
CA ALA A 121 16.86 6.00 25.65
C ALA A 121 18.04 6.73 24.98
N GLN A 122 18.47 6.29 23.79
CA GLN A 122 19.66 6.80 23.08
C GLN A 122 19.35 7.33 21.68
N VAL A 123 18.24 6.91 21.08
CA VAL A 123 17.89 7.21 19.68
C VAL A 123 17.87 8.71 19.37
N MET A 124 17.55 9.55 20.35
CA MET A 124 17.48 11.01 20.18
C MET A 124 18.80 11.75 20.46
N ASN A 125 19.87 11.06 20.84
CA ASN A 125 21.14 11.68 21.24
C ASN A 125 21.75 12.51 20.10
N SER A 126 21.85 11.94 18.89
CA SER A 126 22.40 12.64 17.72
C SER A 126 21.60 13.90 17.38
N ILE A 127 20.29 13.87 17.59
CA ILE A 127 19.40 15.01 17.32
C ILE A 127 19.61 16.10 18.37
N ALA A 128 19.70 15.74 19.65
CA ALA A 128 20.02 16.71 20.69
C ALA A 128 21.38 17.39 20.45
N GLU A 129 22.39 16.62 20.03
CA GLU A 129 23.72 17.14 19.67
C GLU A 129 23.64 18.17 18.53
N LEU A 130 22.86 17.90 17.46
CA LEU A 130 22.66 18.83 16.35
C LEU A 130 22.07 20.17 16.78
N PHE A 131 21.22 20.17 17.80
CA PHE A 131 20.60 21.39 18.36
C PHE A 131 21.39 21.99 19.54
N GLY A 132 22.53 21.38 19.91
CA GLY A 132 23.33 21.81 21.06
C GLY A 132 22.58 21.69 22.39
N THR A 133 21.71 20.70 22.52
CA THR A 133 20.92 20.42 23.73
C THR A 133 21.16 19.00 24.23
N LEU A 134 20.47 18.62 25.31
CA LEU A 134 20.46 17.25 25.83
C LEU A 134 19.05 16.67 25.71
N PRO A 135 18.89 15.37 25.44
CA PRO A 135 17.59 14.74 25.47
C PRO A 135 16.99 14.82 26.89
N ALA A 136 15.72 15.22 26.98
CA ALA A 136 15.00 15.30 28.23
C ALA A 136 14.06 14.08 28.38
N ALA A 137 14.15 13.40 29.51
CA ALA A 137 13.19 12.35 29.85
C ALA A 137 11.82 12.97 30.15
N GLY A 138 10.77 12.41 29.53
CA GLY A 138 9.38 12.75 29.77
C GLY A 138 8.62 11.63 30.49
N GLU A 139 7.37 11.91 30.82
CA GLU A 139 6.46 10.90 31.40
C GLU A 139 6.33 9.66 30.50
N GLY A 140 6.07 8.51 31.10
CA GLY A 140 5.83 7.27 30.35
C GLY A 140 7.03 6.75 29.56
N GLY A 141 8.25 7.23 29.84
CA GLY A 141 9.47 6.79 29.14
C GLY A 141 9.72 7.51 27.82
N MET A 142 9.06 8.65 27.58
CA MET A 142 9.33 9.50 26.41
C MET A 142 10.72 10.15 26.51
N VAL A 143 11.31 10.46 25.36
CA VAL A 143 12.53 11.24 25.23
C VAL A 143 12.26 12.40 24.28
N ARG A 144 12.41 13.63 24.77
CA ARG A 144 12.17 14.86 24.02
C ARG A 144 13.48 15.55 23.68
N VAL A 145 13.55 16.11 22.48
CA VAL A 145 14.59 17.08 22.11
C VAL A 145 13.93 18.43 21.90
N ASN A 146 14.47 19.45 22.56
CA ASN A 146 14.13 20.84 22.34
C ASN A 146 15.33 21.57 21.72
N ASP A 147 15.08 22.70 21.07
CA ASP A 147 16.13 23.63 20.68
C ASP A 147 16.60 24.49 21.87
N GLN A 148 17.59 25.36 21.63
CA GLN A 148 18.15 26.25 22.66
C GLN A 148 17.15 27.29 23.20
N SER A 149 16.07 27.58 22.45
CA SER A 149 14.99 28.47 22.90
C SER A 149 13.94 27.75 23.75
N GLY A 150 14.02 26.42 23.84
CA GLY A 150 13.07 25.56 24.53
C GLY A 150 11.91 25.09 23.66
N ALA A 151 11.91 25.39 22.35
CA ALA A 151 10.89 24.90 21.44
C ALA A 151 11.09 23.41 21.16
N SER A 152 9.99 22.65 21.07
CA SER A 152 10.04 21.21 20.82
C SER A 152 10.49 20.94 19.39
N VAL A 153 11.48 20.05 19.20
CA VAL A 153 11.94 19.59 17.89
C VAL A 153 11.26 18.26 17.54
N ALA A 154 11.39 17.27 18.44
CA ALA A 154 10.81 15.95 18.26
C ALA A 154 10.69 15.19 19.59
N ILE A 155 9.82 14.19 19.61
CA ILE A 155 9.61 13.30 20.74
C ILE A 155 9.71 11.86 20.26
N ALA A 156 10.58 11.07 20.89
CA ALA A 156 10.53 9.62 20.79
C ALA A 156 9.72 9.06 21.96
N ALA A 157 8.78 8.16 21.68
CA ALA A 157 7.87 7.61 22.68
C ALA A 157 7.73 6.09 22.51
N PRO A 158 7.57 5.32 23.60
CA PRO A 158 7.23 3.91 23.50
C PRO A 158 5.96 3.70 22.67
N LEU A 159 5.85 2.55 22.01
CA LEU A 159 4.72 2.25 21.12
C LEU A 159 3.69 1.34 21.85
N PRO A 160 2.60 1.90 22.44
CA PRO A 160 1.61 1.12 23.18
C PRO A 160 0.62 0.42 22.26
N GLY A 161 -0.32 -0.34 22.85
CA GLY A 161 -1.51 -0.78 22.15
C GLY A 161 -1.27 -1.90 21.13
N GLU A 162 -0.29 -2.76 21.40
CA GLU A 162 0.12 -3.89 20.54
C GLU A 162 0.53 -3.51 19.11
N ARG A 163 0.95 -2.25 18.93
CA ARG A 163 1.32 -1.66 17.64
C ARG A 163 2.59 -2.26 17.02
N GLU A 164 3.25 -3.20 17.68
CA GLU A 164 4.28 -4.06 17.09
C GLU A 164 3.73 -5.20 16.21
N ARG A 165 2.42 -5.48 16.31
CA ARG A 165 1.76 -6.61 15.64
C ARG A 165 1.30 -6.33 14.20
N PRO A 166 0.72 -5.14 13.87
CA PRO A 166 0.38 -4.83 12.49
C PRO A 166 1.59 -4.93 11.58
N CYS A 167 1.40 -5.51 10.41
CA CYS A 167 2.46 -5.78 9.47
C CYS A 167 1.95 -5.64 8.04
N GLU A 168 2.32 -4.57 7.35
CA GLU A 168 2.23 -4.54 5.89
C GLU A 168 3.47 -5.23 5.32
N LEU A 169 3.26 -6.40 4.70
CA LEU A 169 4.28 -7.16 4.00
C LEU A 169 4.39 -6.62 2.56
N ILE A 170 5.51 -5.99 2.24
CA ILE A 170 5.76 -5.36 0.94
C ILE A 170 6.79 -6.18 0.17
N THR A 171 6.42 -6.66 -1.02
CA THR A 171 7.36 -7.39 -1.90
C THR A 171 8.30 -6.43 -2.63
N CYS A 172 9.49 -6.91 -2.98
CA CYS A 172 10.20 -6.29 -4.10
C CYS A 172 9.41 -6.52 -5.40
N PRO A 173 9.52 -5.63 -6.42
CA PRO A 173 8.85 -5.85 -7.69
C PRO A 173 9.14 -7.24 -8.29
N ILE A 174 8.09 -7.86 -8.82
CA ILE A 174 8.07 -9.20 -9.39
C ILE A 174 7.73 -9.11 -10.87
N ASP A 175 8.67 -9.53 -11.71
CA ASP A 175 8.54 -9.56 -13.17
C ASP A 175 8.27 -10.96 -13.73
N SER A 176 8.55 -11.99 -12.94
CA SER A 176 8.51 -13.39 -13.35
C SER A 176 8.32 -14.30 -12.13
N ASN A 177 7.84 -15.52 -12.36
CA ASN A 177 7.61 -16.54 -11.32
C ASN A 177 6.76 -16.00 -10.15
N HIS A 178 5.73 -15.20 -10.45
CA HIS A 178 4.90 -14.51 -9.46
C HIS A 178 4.35 -15.43 -8.40
N GLU A 179 3.86 -16.61 -8.80
CA GLU A 179 3.32 -17.61 -7.89
C GLU A 179 4.35 -18.08 -6.88
N GLN A 180 5.51 -18.56 -7.34
CA GLN A 180 6.55 -19.04 -6.46
C GLN A 180 7.03 -17.95 -5.50
N ARG A 181 7.37 -16.76 -6.02
CA ARG A 181 7.95 -15.68 -5.21
C ARG A 181 6.98 -15.17 -4.14
N LEU A 182 5.70 -15.09 -4.48
CA LEU A 182 4.68 -14.64 -3.53
C LEU A 182 4.34 -15.75 -2.52
N ASP A 183 4.25 -17.00 -2.96
CA ASP A 183 3.90 -18.12 -2.09
C ASP A 183 5.00 -18.47 -1.08
N GLU A 184 6.27 -18.27 -1.45
CA GLU A 184 7.39 -18.38 -0.51
C GLU A 184 7.21 -17.45 0.69
N LEU A 185 6.79 -16.20 0.47
CA LEU A 185 6.56 -15.23 1.54
C LEU A 185 5.29 -15.54 2.34
N LEU A 186 4.20 -15.84 1.66
CA LEU A 186 2.91 -16.11 2.29
C LEU A 186 2.93 -17.42 3.08
N THR A 187 3.68 -18.43 2.64
CA THR A 187 3.90 -19.66 3.40
C THR A 187 4.53 -19.36 4.76
N ILE A 188 5.51 -18.47 4.82
CA ILE A 188 6.17 -18.08 6.08
C ILE A 188 5.17 -17.35 7.00
N ALA A 189 4.39 -16.42 6.45
CA ALA A 189 3.34 -15.74 7.20
C ALA A 189 2.33 -16.72 7.81
N ARG A 190 1.86 -17.69 7.01
CA ARG A 190 0.95 -18.77 7.46
C ARG A 190 1.59 -19.64 8.56
N GLN A 191 2.85 -20.06 8.39
CA GLN A 191 3.59 -20.85 9.38
C GLN A 191 3.78 -20.11 10.71
N LEU A 192 3.92 -18.78 10.65
CA LEU A 192 3.97 -17.92 11.83
C LEU A 192 2.58 -17.55 12.37
N GLN A 193 1.51 -18.05 11.76
CA GLN A 193 0.11 -17.82 12.14
C GLN A 193 -0.30 -16.34 12.05
N PHE A 194 0.27 -15.59 11.11
CA PHE A 194 -0.26 -14.27 10.76
C PHE A 194 -1.68 -14.42 10.20
N GLN A 195 -2.50 -13.42 10.46
CA GLN A 195 -3.92 -13.43 10.11
C GLN A 195 -4.27 -12.20 9.28
N ALA A 196 -5.37 -12.30 8.53
CA ALA A 196 -6.01 -11.15 7.91
C ALA A 196 -6.67 -10.28 9.00
N PRO A 197 -6.27 -9.01 9.18
CA PRO A 197 -6.96 -8.11 10.09
C PRO A 197 -8.33 -7.69 9.52
N VAL A 198 -9.24 -7.27 10.41
CA VAL A 198 -10.62 -6.85 10.07
C VAL A 198 -10.62 -5.71 9.06
N GLU A 199 -9.74 -4.73 9.23
CA GLU A 199 -9.63 -3.54 8.37
C GLU A 199 -8.70 -3.76 7.17
N GLY A 200 -8.09 -4.94 7.07
CA GLY A 200 -7.00 -5.23 6.16
C GLY A 200 -7.37 -5.19 4.67
N ALA A 201 -6.39 -4.79 3.87
CA ALA A 201 -6.40 -4.86 2.42
C ALA A 201 -5.13 -5.51 1.83
N THR A 202 -5.25 -5.95 0.59
CA THR A 202 -4.08 -6.19 -0.28
C THR A 202 -4.00 -5.06 -1.31
N HIS A 203 -2.81 -4.50 -1.53
CA HIS A 203 -2.56 -3.58 -2.63
C HIS A 203 -1.69 -4.25 -3.70
N ILE A 204 -2.06 -4.10 -4.96
CA ILE A 204 -1.21 -4.53 -6.09
C ILE A 204 -0.78 -3.30 -6.87
N HIS A 205 0.53 -3.13 -6.97
CA HIS A 205 1.18 -2.07 -7.73
C HIS A 205 1.59 -2.60 -9.08
N PHE A 206 0.98 -2.11 -10.16
CA PHE A 206 1.35 -2.47 -11.53
C PHE A 206 2.28 -1.41 -12.10
N ASP A 207 3.37 -1.82 -12.74
CA ASP A 207 4.24 -0.88 -13.48
C ASP A 207 3.41 -0.05 -14.45
N ALA A 208 3.50 1.28 -14.34
CA ALA A 208 2.61 2.17 -15.09
C ALA A 208 3.12 2.50 -16.49
N LYS A 209 4.34 2.10 -16.87
CA LYS A 209 5.02 2.63 -18.07
C LYS A 209 4.21 2.44 -19.35
N ALA A 210 3.60 1.27 -19.54
CA ALA A 210 2.76 1.02 -20.71
C ALA A 210 1.49 1.89 -20.73
N MET A 211 0.96 2.21 -19.54
CA MET A 211 -0.26 3.01 -19.36
C MET A 211 -0.01 4.52 -19.46
N GLN A 212 1.24 4.98 -19.59
CA GLN A 212 1.59 6.40 -19.73
C GLN A 212 1.27 6.93 -21.15
N SER A 213 -0.02 6.90 -21.49
CA SER A 213 -0.62 7.38 -22.73
C SER A 213 -1.97 8.02 -22.39
N ALA A 214 -2.27 9.18 -22.99
CA ALA A 214 -3.53 9.86 -22.77
C ALA A 214 -4.73 8.97 -23.16
N ASN A 215 -4.64 8.27 -24.30
CA ASN A 215 -5.68 7.34 -24.73
C ASN A 215 -5.86 6.15 -23.77
N ALA A 216 -4.75 5.58 -23.29
CA ALA A 216 -4.80 4.41 -22.42
C ALA A 216 -5.37 4.75 -21.03
N ILE A 217 -4.97 5.88 -20.45
CA ILE A 217 -5.56 6.36 -19.19
C ILE A 217 -7.03 6.71 -19.37
N ALA A 218 -7.42 7.40 -20.45
CA ALA A 218 -8.84 7.70 -20.70
C ALA A 218 -9.68 6.43 -20.82
N ASN A 219 -9.20 5.43 -21.57
CA ASN A 219 -9.85 4.13 -21.68
C ASN A 219 -9.96 3.42 -20.33
N PHE A 220 -8.88 3.38 -19.55
CA PHE A 220 -8.88 2.72 -18.24
C PHE A 220 -9.80 3.43 -17.26
N VAL A 221 -9.79 4.76 -17.22
CA VAL A 221 -10.66 5.55 -16.34
C VAL A 221 -12.12 5.29 -16.68
N ASN A 222 -12.49 5.32 -17.96
CA ASN A 222 -13.85 5.01 -18.42
C ASN A 222 -14.24 3.57 -18.08
N LEU A 223 -13.41 2.60 -18.44
CA LEU A 223 -13.65 1.18 -18.21
C LEU A 223 -13.83 0.87 -16.72
N TYR A 224 -12.87 1.28 -15.88
CA TYR A 224 -12.94 1.03 -14.45
C TYR A 224 -14.15 1.73 -13.81
N SER A 225 -14.44 2.98 -14.19
CA SER A 225 -15.58 3.72 -13.63
C SER A 225 -16.92 3.09 -13.99
N SER A 226 -17.06 2.54 -15.20
CA SER A 226 -18.27 1.85 -15.66
C SER A 226 -18.54 0.54 -14.93
N TYR A 227 -17.48 -0.20 -14.59
CA TYR A 227 -17.59 -1.54 -13.99
C TYR A 227 -17.14 -1.59 -12.53
N ARG A 228 -16.93 -0.42 -11.90
CA ARG A 228 -16.40 -0.29 -10.54
C ARG A 228 -17.13 -1.18 -9.53
N ASP A 229 -18.45 -1.00 -9.40
CA ASP A 229 -19.21 -1.69 -8.37
C ASP A 229 -19.31 -3.19 -8.65
N LEU A 230 -19.34 -3.58 -9.93
CA LEU A 230 -19.29 -4.96 -10.37
C LEU A 230 -17.95 -5.61 -10.00
N LEU A 231 -16.83 -4.92 -10.25
CA LEU A 231 -15.48 -5.39 -9.88
C LEU A 231 -15.35 -5.55 -8.37
N LYS A 232 -15.81 -4.57 -7.58
CA LYS A 232 -15.77 -4.65 -6.12
C LYS A 232 -16.56 -5.83 -5.57
N ARG A 233 -17.75 -6.09 -6.14
CA ARG A 233 -18.58 -7.24 -5.76
C ARG A 233 -17.95 -8.56 -6.19
N LEU A 234 -17.42 -8.63 -7.40
CA LEU A 234 -16.76 -9.82 -7.94
C LEU A 234 -15.50 -10.20 -7.13
N ILE A 235 -14.72 -9.20 -6.72
CA ILE A 235 -13.48 -9.39 -5.94
C ILE A 235 -13.78 -9.66 -4.46
N GLY A 236 -14.93 -9.21 -3.95
CA GLY A 236 -15.27 -9.29 -2.53
C GLY A 236 -14.51 -8.27 -1.70
N THR A 237 -14.47 -7.00 -2.14
CA THR A 237 -13.82 -5.91 -1.41
C THR A 237 -14.24 -5.89 0.05
N ASN A 238 -13.26 -5.82 0.96
CA ASN A 238 -13.50 -5.76 2.39
C ASN A 238 -14.29 -4.48 2.76
N PRO A 239 -15.51 -4.60 3.34
CA PRO A 239 -16.33 -3.43 3.68
C PRO A 239 -15.76 -2.59 4.83
N ASN A 240 -14.81 -3.12 5.60
CA ASN A 240 -14.15 -2.38 6.68
C ASN A 240 -12.97 -1.52 6.18
N CYS A 241 -12.57 -1.64 4.92
CA CYS A 241 -11.53 -0.77 4.35
C CYS A 241 -12.08 0.63 4.07
N ILE A 242 -11.81 1.56 4.99
CA ILE A 242 -12.39 2.92 4.97
C ILE A 242 -11.68 3.91 4.03
N ARG A 243 -10.52 3.55 3.44
CA ARG A 243 -9.70 4.41 2.56
C ARG A 243 -9.93 4.12 1.07
N LEU A 244 -11.14 3.72 0.71
CA LEU A 244 -11.58 3.41 -0.65
C LEU A 244 -12.63 4.42 -1.12
N GLY A 245 -12.83 4.51 -2.43
CA GLY A 245 -13.69 5.55 -3.02
C GLY A 245 -13.61 5.59 -4.54
N ALA A 246 -14.65 6.14 -5.17
CA ALA A 246 -14.60 6.45 -6.59
C ALA A 246 -13.62 7.60 -6.84
N TRP A 247 -13.17 7.73 -8.09
CA TRP A 247 -12.47 8.94 -8.50
C TRP A 247 -13.42 10.15 -8.51
N PRO A 248 -12.90 11.37 -8.35
CA PRO A 248 -13.68 12.59 -8.56
C PRO A 248 -14.27 12.64 -9.97
N THR A 249 -15.47 13.22 -10.14
CA THR A 249 -16.13 13.35 -11.45
C THR A 249 -15.29 14.18 -12.41
N GLU A 250 -14.51 15.13 -11.88
CA GLU A 250 -13.58 15.97 -12.63
C GLU A 250 -12.52 15.14 -13.38
N LEU A 251 -12.15 13.96 -12.87
CA LEU A 251 -11.26 13.05 -13.60
C LEU A 251 -11.95 12.50 -14.85
N LEU A 252 -13.20 12.02 -14.71
CA LEU A 252 -14.00 11.53 -15.82
C LEU A 252 -14.25 12.63 -16.86
N ASP A 253 -14.61 13.83 -16.40
CA ASP A 253 -14.85 14.98 -17.28
C ASP A 253 -13.58 15.33 -18.07
N THR A 254 -12.41 15.35 -17.39
CA THR A 254 -11.13 15.68 -18.02
C THR A 254 -10.76 14.69 -19.11
N VAL A 255 -10.80 13.39 -18.83
CA VAL A 255 -10.36 12.36 -19.79
C VAL A 255 -11.31 12.19 -20.98
N ASN A 256 -12.54 12.70 -20.86
CA ASN A 256 -13.56 12.67 -21.91
C ASN A 256 -13.70 14.01 -22.66
N THR A 257 -12.83 14.99 -22.41
CA THR A 257 -12.75 16.15 -23.29
C THR A 257 -12.27 15.74 -24.69
N VAL A 258 -12.75 16.45 -25.73
CA VAL A 258 -12.59 16.09 -27.15
C VAL A 258 -11.12 15.83 -27.52
N ASP A 259 -10.20 16.65 -26.99
CA ASP A 259 -8.79 16.61 -27.38
C ASP A 259 -7.90 15.81 -26.43
N PHE A 260 -8.40 15.36 -25.27
CA PHE A 260 -7.57 14.71 -24.24
C PHE A 260 -6.78 13.53 -24.80
N ARG A 261 -7.44 12.68 -25.58
CA ARG A 261 -6.86 11.44 -26.13
C ARG A 261 -5.75 11.69 -27.15
N ALA A 262 -5.72 12.88 -27.76
CA ALA A 262 -4.71 13.27 -28.72
C ALA A 262 -3.47 13.90 -28.06
N LEU A 263 -3.53 14.21 -26.76
CA LEU A 263 -2.41 14.80 -26.04
C LEU A 263 -1.22 13.84 -25.97
N SER A 264 -0.02 14.42 -25.98
CA SER A 264 1.15 13.68 -25.50
C SER A 264 0.96 13.31 -24.02
N TRP A 265 1.65 12.28 -23.56
CA TRP A 265 1.59 11.90 -22.15
C TRP A 265 1.99 13.05 -21.21
N LEU A 266 2.97 13.87 -21.61
CA LEU A 266 3.42 15.00 -20.78
C LEU A 266 2.32 16.06 -20.61
N GLU A 267 1.58 16.37 -21.67
CA GLU A 267 0.46 17.32 -21.62
C GLU A 267 -0.72 16.76 -20.82
N ALA A 268 -1.09 15.49 -21.07
CA ALA A 268 -2.12 14.80 -20.28
C ALA A 268 -1.75 14.75 -18.79
N GLN A 269 -0.49 14.45 -18.48
CA GLN A 269 0.02 14.44 -17.12
C GLN A 269 -0.12 15.81 -16.43
N GLN A 270 0.15 16.91 -17.14
CA GLN A 270 -0.03 18.26 -16.59
C GLN A 270 -1.50 18.54 -16.23
N GLN A 271 -2.43 18.16 -17.11
CA GLN A 271 -3.87 18.30 -16.83
C GLN A 271 -4.29 17.44 -15.64
N LEU A 272 -3.85 16.18 -15.58
CA LEU A 272 -4.16 15.27 -14.47
C LEU A 272 -3.57 15.73 -13.12
N LYS A 273 -2.39 16.34 -13.11
CA LYS A 273 -1.79 16.93 -11.90
C LYS A 273 -2.64 18.06 -11.32
N ALA A 274 -3.29 18.86 -12.17
CA ALA A 274 -4.13 19.97 -11.73
C ALA A 274 -5.36 19.52 -10.92
N LEU A 275 -5.81 18.27 -11.09
CA LEU A 275 -6.95 17.68 -10.37
C LEU A 275 -6.68 17.41 -8.89
N LYS A 276 -5.41 17.42 -8.46
CA LYS A 276 -5.00 17.14 -7.06
C LYS A 276 -5.67 15.86 -6.51
N LEU A 277 -5.63 14.79 -7.29
CA LEU A 277 -6.18 13.49 -6.90
C LEU A 277 -5.61 13.03 -5.55
N THR A 278 -6.40 12.23 -4.84
CA THR A 278 -6.01 11.57 -3.58
C THR A 278 -5.73 10.09 -3.81
N LYS A 279 -4.85 9.49 -2.99
CA LYS A 279 -4.60 8.04 -2.98
C LYS A 279 -5.72 7.27 -2.29
N TYR A 280 -6.60 7.96 -1.56
CA TYR A 280 -7.75 7.36 -0.86
C TYR A 280 -8.92 7.12 -1.82
N CYS A 281 -8.67 6.25 -2.79
CA CYS A 281 -9.63 5.78 -3.77
C CYS A 281 -9.33 4.31 -4.08
N ASP A 282 -10.25 3.68 -4.80
CA ASP A 282 -10.15 2.27 -5.16
C ASP A 282 -8.89 1.92 -5.97
N VAL A 283 -8.49 2.82 -6.88
CA VAL A 283 -7.30 2.67 -7.72
C VAL A 283 -6.52 3.98 -7.69
N ASN A 284 -5.33 3.96 -7.12
CA ASN A 284 -4.48 5.15 -7.00
C ASN A 284 -3.66 5.36 -8.29
N LEU A 285 -3.90 6.52 -8.93
CA LEU A 285 -3.20 6.97 -10.14
C LEU A 285 -2.09 7.99 -9.87
N ILE A 286 -1.96 8.51 -8.64
CA ILE A 286 -1.00 9.56 -8.29
C ILE A 286 0.42 9.13 -8.63
N ASN A 287 0.76 7.90 -8.30
CA ASN A 287 2.06 7.29 -8.53
C ASN A 287 2.51 7.41 -10.00
N CYS A 288 1.61 7.06 -10.93
CA CYS A 288 1.79 7.22 -12.38
C CYS A 288 1.85 8.69 -12.81
N ILE A 289 0.91 9.52 -12.32
CA ILE A 289 0.75 10.92 -12.72
C ILE A 289 1.94 11.78 -12.24
N TYR A 290 2.44 11.58 -11.03
CA TYR A 290 3.56 12.34 -10.48
C TYR A 290 4.92 11.75 -10.81
N SER A 291 4.95 10.56 -11.44
CA SER A 291 6.19 9.85 -11.79
C SER A 291 7.12 9.71 -10.59
N ILE A 292 6.56 9.29 -9.46
CA ILE A 292 7.31 9.14 -8.21
C ILE A 292 8.40 8.09 -8.42
N ALA A 293 9.65 8.46 -8.13
CA ALA A 293 10.79 7.56 -8.24
C ALA A 293 10.52 6.27 -7.44
N ASP A 294 10.87 5.12 -8.03
CA ASP A 294 10.65 3.77 -7.48
C ASP A 294 9.18 3.37 -7.22
N LYS A 295 8.22 4.25 -7.54
CA LYS A 295 6.76 4.02 -7.40
C LYS A 295 5.99 4.47 -8.63
N ASN A 296 6.54 4.38 -9.84
CA ASN A 296 5.80 4.69 -11.06
C ASN A 296 4.79 3.57 -11.38
N THR A 297 3.67 3.56 -10.64
CA THR A 297 2.71 2.45 -10.63
C THR A 297 1.26 2.93 -10.75
N ILE A 298 0.39 2.04 -11.21
CA ILE A 298 -1.05 2.10 -10.94
C ILE A 298 -1.31 1.12 -9.81
N GLU A 299 -1.91 1.60 -8.73
CA GLU A 299 -2.08 0.81 -7.51
C GLU A 299 -3.55 0.47 -7.30
N VAL A 300 -3.87 -0.82 -7.27
CA VAL A 300 -5.21 -1.35 -7.01
C VAL A 300 -5.35 -1.63 -5.52
N ARG A 301 -6.39 -1.06 -4.90
CA ARG A 301 -6.56 -1.04 -3.43
C ARG A 301 -7.84 -1.71 -2.94
N ILE A 302 -8.70 -2.21 -3.84
CA ILE A 302 -10.02 -2.76 -3.50
C ILE A 302 -9.99 -4.23 -3.04
N LEU A 303 -8.81 -4.77 -2.77
CA LEU A 303 -8.64 -6.22 -2.59
C LEU A 303 -8.71 -6.57 -1.10
N PRO A 304 -9.46 -7.60 -0.69
CA PRO A 304 -9.35 -8.12 0.66
C PRO A 304 -7.95 -8.72 0.90
N VAL A 305 -7.65 -9.01 2.16
CA VAL A 305 -6.42 -9.73 2.52
C VAL A 305 -6.58 -11.19 2.16
N TRP A 306 -5.64 -11.70 1.37
CA TRP A 306 -5.49 -13.13 1.15
C TRP A 306 -4.15 -13.61 1.68
N LEU A 307 -4.20 -14.67 2.47
CA LEU A 307 -3.01 -15.40 2.88
C LEU A 307 -2.59 -16.43 1.84
N ASP A 308 -3.42 -16.70 0.83
CA ASP A 308 -3.12 -17.62 -0.27
C ASP A 308 -2.76 -16.86 -1.54
N THR A 309 -1.81 -17.41 -2.29
CA THR A 309 -1.24 -16.78 -3.48
C THR A 309 -2.22 -16.74 -4.66
N ALA A 310 -2.99 -17.82 -4.84
CA ALA A 310 -3.88 -17.98 -5.99
C ALA A 310 -4.88 -16.82 -6.22
N PRO A 311 -5.65 -16.34 -5.22
CA PRO A 311 -6.57 -15.22 -5.43
C PRO A 311 -5.85 -13.91 -5.79
N ILE A 312 -4.66 -13.65 -5.23
CA ILE A 312 -3.86 -12.47 -5.58
C ILE A 312 -3.47 -12.51 -7.06
N LEU A 313 -3.01 -13.67 -7.55
CA LEU A 313 -2.64 -13.81 -8.96
C LEU A 313 -3.85 -13.74 -9.90
N ALA A 314 -5.00 -14.30 -9.49
CA ALA A 314 -6.22 -14.24 -10.27
C ALA A 314 -6.67 -12.79 -10.48
N VAL A 315 -6.63 -11.96 -9.43
CA VAL A 315 -6.97 -10.54 -9.54
C VAL A 315 -5.90 -9.75 -10.27
N ALA A 316 -4.62 -10.06 -10.07
CA ALA A 316 -3.56 -9.45 -10.85
C ALA A 316 -3.77 -9.67 -12.35
N ALA A 317 -4.10 -10.89 -12.75
CA ALA A 317 -4.45 -11.22 -14.13
C ALA A 317 -5.70 -10.52 -14.64
N LEU A 318 -6.74 -10.38 -13.80
CA LEU A 318 -7.94 -9.62 -14.16
C LEU A 318 -7.58 -8.17 -14.51
N PHE A 319 -6.81 -7.49 -13.66
CA PHE A 319 -6.39 -6.11 -13.90
C PHE A 319 -5.44 -5.97 -15.10
N VAL A 320 -4.57 -6.96 -15.34
CA VAL A 320 -3.78 -6.99 -16.59
C VAL A 320 -4.69 -7.03 -17.81
N ALA A 321 -5.75 -7.85 -17.81
CA ALA A 321 -6.70 -7.86 -18.92
C ALA A 321 -7.47 -6.53 -19.08
N LEU A 322 -7.79 -5.85 -17.98
CA LEU A 322 -8.33 -4.47 -18.03
C LEU A 322 -7.32 -3.49 -18.68
N PHE A 323 -6.04 -3.58 -18.33
CA PHE A 323 -5.01 -2.72 -18.92
C PHE A 323 -4.78 -3.04 -20.40
N GLU A 324 -4.74 -4.32 -20.78
CA GLU A 324 -4.61 -4.74 -22.18
C GLU A 324 -5.79 -4.24 -23.02
N LEU A 325 -7.02 -4.32 -22.49
CA LEU A 325 -8.19 -3.73 -23.15
C LEU A 325 -8.08 -2.21 -23.26
N ALA A 326 -7.59 -1.53 -22.22
CA ALA A 326 -7.41 -0.08 -22.24
C ALA A 326 -6.30 0.37 -23.22
N LEU A 327 -5.27 -0.45 -23.41
CA LEU A 327 -4.17 -0.24 -24.35
C LEU A 327 -4.53 -0.56 -25.80
N ALA A 328 -5.60 -1.33 -26.03
CA ALA A 328 -6.04 -1.68 -27.36
C ALA A 328 -6.39 -0.42 -28.19
N PRO A 329 -6.19 -0.45 -29.52
CA PRO A 329 -6.62 0.64 -30.39
C PRO A 329 -8.13 0.86 -30.28
N GLY A 330 -8.53 2.12 -30.14
CA GLY A 330 -9.93 2.53 -30.06
C GLY A 330 -10.27 3.31 -28.79
N THR A 331 -11.52 3.73 -28.74
CA THR A 331 -12.09 4.52 -27.66
C THR A 331 -13.06 3.66 -26.85
N ILE A 332 -12.84 3.59 -25.54
CA ILE A 332 -13.81 3.05 -24.59
C ILE A 332 -14.60 4.22 -24.03
N GLU A 333 -15.89 4.23 -24.30
CA GLU A 333 -16.83 5.21 -23.76
C GLU A 333 -17.19 4.87 -22.32
N PHE A 334 -17.43 5.91 -21.51
CA PHE A 334 -17.99 5.72 -20.18
C PHE A 334 -19.46 5.28 -20.29
N ILE A 335 -19.75 4.13 -19.69
CA ILE A 335 -21.10 3.60 -19.49
C ILE A 335 -21.52 3.93 -18.05
N PRO A 336 -22.65 4.63 -17.83
CA PRO A 336 -23.19 4.87 -16.50
C PRO A 336 -23.42 3.56 -15.73
N ALA A 337 -23.27 3.63 -14.40
CA ALA A 337 -23.36 2.47 -13.52
C ALA A 337 -24.62 1.64 -13.79
N GLN A 338 -24.41 0.36 -14.11
CA GLN A 338 -25.48 -0.60 -14.32
C GLN A 338 -25.76 -1.39 -13.04
N ARG A 339 -26.95 -1.99 -12.96
CA ARG A 339 -27.29 -2.90 -11.88
C ARG A 339 -26.32 -4.09 -11.90
N CYS A 340 -25.65 -4.32 -10.78
CA CYS A 340 -24.80 -5.49 -10.55
C CYS A 340 -25.62 -6.79 -10.61
N SER A 341 -25.38 -7.63 -11.63
CA SER A 341 -25.97 -8.97 -11.79
C SER A 341 -24.96 -9.96 -12.37
N VAL A 342 -25.27 -11.26 -12.30
CA VAL A 342 -24.46 -12.33 -12.92
C VAL A 342 -24.31 -12.10 -14.42
N GLU A 343 -25.37 -11.67 -15.11
CA GLU A 343 -25.38 -11.42 -16.55
C GLU A 343 -24.48 -10.23 -16.91
N ALA A 344 -24.53 -9.16 -16.12
CA ALA A 344 -23.65 -8.01 -16.28
C ALA A 344 -22.18 -8.40 -16.06
N ALA A 345 -21.90 -9.21 -15.03
CA ALA A 345 -20.56 -9.74 -14.78
C ALA A 345 -20.08 -10.64 -15.93
N ARG A 346 -20.93 -11.53 -16.44
CA ARG A 346 -20.62 -12.40 -17.58
C ARG A 346 -20.31 -11.60 -18.83
N ALA A 347 -21.14 -10.61 -19.17
CA ALA A 347 -20.93 -9.76 -20.33
C ALA A 347 -19.62 -8.96 -20.21
N PHE A 348 -19.34 -8.40 -19.04
CA PHE A 348 -18.08 -7.71 -18.76
C PHE A 348 -16.86 -8.64 -18.89
N LEU A 349 -16.90 -9.82 -18.28
CA LEU A 349 -15.76 -10.76 -18.32
C LEU A 349 -15.48 -11.27 -19.75
N GLN A 350 -16.51 -11.37 -20.59
CA GLN A 350 -16.38 -11.82 -21.98
C GLN A 350 -15.69 -10.80 -22.91
N ILE A 351 -15.67 -9.51 -22.57
CA ILE A 351 -14.98 -8.50 -23.37
C ILE A 351 -13.50 -8.34 -23.00
N LEU A 352 -13.06 -8.92 -21.88
CA LEU A 352 -11.67 -8.83 -21.45
C LEU A 352 -10.79 -9.84 -22.19
N PRO A 353 -9.56 -9.46 -22.59
CA PRO A 353 -8.61 -10.33 -23.28
C PRO A 353 -7.97 -11.34 -22.30
N MET A 354 -8.77 -12.25 -21.74
CA MET A 354 -8.32 -13.27 -20.79
C MET A 354 -8.20 -14.65 -21.43
N SER A 355 -7.39 -15.52 -20.83
CA SER A 355 -7.40 -16.94 -21.20
C SER A 355 -8.71 -17.61 -20.81
N GLN A 356 -9.05 -18.73 -21.48
CA GLN A 356 -10.26 -19.49 -21.16
C GLN A 356 -10.29 -19.96 -19.69
N SER A 357 -9.13 -20.30 -19.12
CA SER A 357 -9.06 -20.72 -17.71
C SER A 357 -9.33 -19.57 -16.73
N GLN A 358 -8.84 -18.36 -17.05
CA GLN A 358 -9.11 -17.16 -16.26
C GLN A 358 -10.59 -16.76 -16.35
N LEU A 359 -11.15 -16.78 -17.56
CA LEU A 359 -12.57 -16.51 -17.78
C LEU A 359 -13.45 -17.49 -16.99
N SER A 360 -13.20 -18.80 -17.08
CA SER A 360 -13.95 -19.81 -16.33
C SER A 360 -13.83 -19.63 -14.81
N TYR A 361 -12.64 -19.28 -14.30
CA TYR A 361 -12.47 -18.97 -12.88
C TYR A 361 -13.40 -17.81 -12.45
N TRP A 362 -13.36 -16.69 -13.16
CA TRP A 362 -14.15 -15.51 -12.80
C TRP A 362 -15.65 -15.68 -13.00
N LEU A 363 -16.09 -16.47 -13.99
CA LEU A 363 -17.50 -16.80 -14.17
C LEU A 363 -18.04 -17.61 -12.99
N ASN A 364 -17.27 -18.57 -12.47
CA ASN A 364 -17.67 -19.34 -11.29
C ASN A 364 -17.78 -18.43 -10.03
N ILE A 365 -16.85 -17.49 -9.87
CA ILE A 365 -16.93 -16.50 -8.77
C ILE A 365 -18.15 -15.59 -8.95
N ALA A 366 -18.45 -15.17 -10.18
CA ALA A 366 -19.61 -14.33 -10.48
C ALA A 366 -20.94 -15.03 -10.14
N GLU A 367 -21.04 -16.34 -10.34
CA GLU A 367 -22.23 -17.10 -9.94
C GLU A 367 -22.43 -17.02 -8.41
N SER A 368 -21.38 -17.28 -7.63
CA SER A 368 -21.49 -17.23 -6.16
C SER A 368 -21.61 -15.81 -5.56
N ALA A 369 -21.04 -14.78 -6.20
CA ALA A 369 -21.02 -13.42 -5.65
C ALA A 369 -22.32 -12.63 -5.89
N PHE A 370 -23.14 -13.07 -6.84
CA PHE A 370 -24.35 -12.37 -7.28
C PHE A 370 -25.65 -13.15 -7.04
N ASP A 371 -25.56 -14.41 -6.59
CA ASP A 371 -26.62 -15.09 -5.82
C ASP A 371 -26.93 -14.31 -4.52
#